data_AF-A0A2D7W1T6-F1
#
_entry.id   AF-A0A2D7W1T6-F1
#
_cell.length_a   1.000
_cell.length_b   1.000
_cell.length_c   1.000
_cell.angle_alpha   90.00
_cell.angle_beta   90.00
_cell.angle_gamma   90.00
#
_symmetry.space_group_name_H-M   'P 1'
#
loop_
_entity.id
_entity.type
_entity.pdbx_description
1 polymer ?
#
loop_
_entity_poly.entity_id
_entity_poly.type
_entity_poly.pdbx_seq_one_letter_code
_entity_poly.pdbx_strand_id
1 'polypeptide(L)'
;MTSHKLALITAAALASAGSLVACSSSDDSTSSEATASQAATEEETSSVEEEADPSSTDDASTDDASEAESSSSTVSVVSTTTQLGSVVGDIVACASPDSTAITLMPIGTDPHDFSPSSDQVAVMVTSDLVVANGLMLEAGLEDALENAASDGATVLEVAPLVDPIPFGGGHGDEHGDEHGDEDEHGDEHGDEHGDEHGDEDEHGDEHGDEDEHGDEDEHG
;
A
#
# COMPACT_ATOMS: atom_id res chain seq x y z
N MET A 1 -30.74 31.84 -21.50
CA MET A 1 -30.94 32.05 -20.05
C MET A 1 -29.69 31.51 -19.38
N THR A 2 -28.90 32.44 -18.85
CA THR A 2 -27.57 32.23 -18.28
C THR A 2 -27.72 31.85 -16.81
N SER A 3 -27.10 30.76 -16.38
CA SER A 3 -26.91 30.48 -14.94
C SER A 3 -25.53 29.86 -14.74
N HIS A 4 -24.53 30.73 -14.58
CA HIS A 4 -23.23 30.35 -14.01
C HIS A 4 -23.41 30.26 -12.49
N LYS A 5 -23.28 29.06 -11.92
CA LYS A 5 -23.15 28.89 -10.47
C LYS A 5 -21.68 29.06 -10.11
N LEU A 6 -21.34 30.25 -9.61
CA LEU A 6 -20.05 30.54 -8.99
C LEU A 6 -20.07 29.91 -7.58
N ALA A 7 -19.32 28.83 -7.39
CA ALA A 7 -19.06 28.28 -6.06
C ALA A 7 -17.80 28.95 -5.51
N LEU A 8 -17.98 29.68 -4.41
CA LEU A 8 -16.95 30.45 -3.72
C LEU A 8 -16.30 29.51 -2.69
N ILE A 9 -15.13 28.94 -3.00
CA ILE A 9 -14.36 28.12 -2.07
C ILE A 9 -13.55 29.08 -1.19
N THR A 10 -13.96 29.23 0.06
CA THR A 10 -13.18 29.90 1.11
C THR A 10 -12.03 28.99 1.52
N ALA A 11 -10.82 29.33 1.07
CA ALA A 11 -9.58 28.75 1.57
C ALA A 11 -9.30 29.30 2.98
N ALA A 12 -9.53 28.48 4.01
CA ALA A 12 -9.04 28.73 5.35
C ALA A 12 -7.65 28.08 5.48
N ALA A 13 -6.60 28.87 5.26
CA ALA A 13 -5.24 28.44 5.54
C ALA A 13 -4.99 28.57 7.06
N LEU A 14 -5.10 27.45 7.80
CA LEU A 14 -4.49 27.34 9.12
C LEU A 14 -3.03 26.94 8.92
N ALA A 15 -2.13 27.92 9.05
CA ALA A 15 -0.71 27.68 9.19
C ALA A 15 -0.42 27.33 10.66
N SER A 16 -0.42 26.04 11.00
CA SER A 16 0.24 25.56 12.21
C SER A 16 1.72 25.44 11.93
N ALA A 17 2.50 26.36 12.49
CA ALA A 17 3.95 26.24 12.55
C ALA A 17 4.30 25.16 13.58
N GLY A 18 4.32 23.89 13.15
CA GLY A 18 4.92 22.81 13.92
C GLY A 18 6.45 22.91 13.83
N SER A 19 7.14 22.80 14.97
CA SER A 19 8.59 22.62 15.00
C SER A 19 8.94 21.34 14.25
N LEU A 20 9.59 21.48 13.10
CA LEU A 20 10.21 20.37 12.39
C LEU A 20 11.42 19.93 13.24
N VAL A 21 11.21 19.00 14.16
CA VAL A 21 12.31 18.24 14.75
C VAL A 21 12.91 17.42 13.62
N ALA A 22 14.12 17.78 13.21
CA ALA A 22 14.84 17.08 12.16
C ALA A 22 15.34 15.73 12.72
N CYS A 23 14.70 14.62 12.33
CA CYS A 23 15.20 13.26 12.56
C CYS A 23 16.34 12.91 11.60
N SER A 24 17.35 13.77 11.49
CA SER A 24 18.57 13.42 10.77
C SER A 24 19.30 12.37 11.61
N SER A 25 19.25 11.11 11.19
CA SER A 25 20.06 10.04 11.78
C SER A 25 21.53 10.47 11.73
N SER A 26 22.14 10.62 12.90
CA SER A 26 23.59 10.75 13.00
C SER A 26 24.14 9.33 13.08
N ASP A 27 24.57 8.78 11.94
CA ASP A 27 25.36 7.56 11.88
C ASP A 27 26.77 7.84 12.44
N ASP A 28 26.97 7.64 13.74
CA ASP A 28 28.31 7.51 14.31
C ASP A 28 28.81 6.07 14.03
N SER A 29 29.47 5.93 12.88
CA SER A 29 30.17 4.71 12.52
C SER A 29 31.39 4.51 13.43
N THR A 30 31.25 3.66 14.45
CA THR A 30 32.37 2.86 14.93
C THR A 30 32.05 1.38 14.77
N SER A 31 32.63 0.76 13.74
CA SER A 31 32.73 -0.69 13.61
C SER A 31 33.28 -1.30 14.90
N SER A 32 32.59 -2.32 15.40
CA SER A 32 33.22 -3.37 16.17
C SER A 32 32.58 -4.68 15.78
N GLU A 33 33.31 -5.41 14.94
CA GLU A 33 33.06 -6.82 14.68
C GLU A 33 33.14 -7.58 16.00
N ALA A 34 32.07 -8.28 16.37
CA ALA A 34 32.12 -9.32 17.37
C ALA A 34 31.28 -10.51 16.89
N THR A 35 31.99 -11.46 16.30
CA THR A 35 31.56 -12.85 16.11
C THR A 35 31.31 -13.50 17.47
N ALA A 36 30.16 -14.14 17.69
CA ALA A 36 30.08 -15.38 18.47
C ALA A 36 28.69 -16.02 18.34
N SER A 37 28.74 -17.34 18.30
CA SER A 37 27.70 -18.28 17.95
C SER A 37 26.96 -18.81 19.20
N GLN A 38 25.67 -19.08 19.01
CA GLN A 38 24.87 -20.19 19.56
C GLN A 38 24.44 -20.27 21.05
N ALA A 39 23.14 -20.58 21.15
CA ALA A 39 22.49 -21.64 21.92
C ALA A 39 21.80 -21.30 23.25
N ALA A 40 20.59 -21.86 23.33
CA ALA A 40 19.56 -21.75 24.35
C ALA A 40 19.86 -22.50 25.66
N THR A 41 19.24 -22.06 26.76
CA THR A 41 18.62 -22.89 27.81
C THR A 41 17.65 -22.04 28.64
N GLU A 42 16.58 -22.70 29.11
CA GLU A 42 15.41 -22.18 29.82
C GLU A 42 15.62 -22.04 31.35
N GLU A 43 14.73 -21.25 32.00
CA GLU A 43 14.16 -21.39 33.38
C GLU A 43 15.13 -21.39 34.60
N GLU A 44 14.86 -20.89 35.81
CA GLU A 44 13.72 -20.36 36.59
C GLU A 44 14.33 -19.70 37.88
N THR A 45 13.50 -18.98 38.67
CA THR A 45 13.63 -18.65 40.11
C THR A 45 14.50 -17.43 40.49
N SER A 46 14.26 -16.64 41.53
CA SER A 46 13.15 -16.41 42.49
C SER A 46 13.55 -15.23 43.40
N SER A 47 12.60 -14.33 43.66
CA SER A 47 12.29 -13.58 44.90
C SER A 47 13.34 -12.73 45.68
N VAL A 48 12.92 -11.48 45.96
CA VAL A 48 12.87 -10.78 47.29
C VAL A 48 14.22 -10.35 47.92
N GLU A 49 14.46 -9.17 48.52
CA GLU A 49 13.74 -7.90 48.82
C GLU A 49 14.78 -6.84 49.28
N GLU A 50 14.30 -5.61 49.49
CA GLU A 50 14.69 -4.66 50.56
C GLU A 50 15.65 -3.48 50.21
N GLU A 51 14.98 -2.33 50.01
CA GLU A 51 15.19 -0.97 50.56
C GLU A 51 16.59 -0.35 50.70
N ALA A 52 16.74 0.85 50.13
CA ALA A 52 17.43 1.95 50.78
C ALA A 52 16.92 3.31 50.27
N ASP A 53 16.05 3.94 51.05
CA ASP A 53 15.92 5.40 51.12
C ASP A 53 17.27 6.03 51.50
N PRO A 54 17.59 7.22 50.95
CA PRO A 54 17.62 8.36 51.86
C PRO A 54 16.99 9.64 51.31
N SER A 55 16.13 10.19 52.14
CA SER A 55 15.56 11.53 52.17
C SER A 55 16.56 12.69 52.05
N SER A 56 16.01 13.83 51.56
CA SER A 56 16.43 15.24 51.77
C SER A 56 17.57 15.73 50.85
N THR A 57 17.48 16.80 50.07
CA THR A 57 16.93 18.18 50.18
C THR A 57 17.04 18.77 48.74
N ASP A 58 16.22 19.70 48.24
CA ASP A 58 16.28 21.14 48.52
C ASP A 58 15.16 21.85 47.74
N ASP A 59 14.69 22.97 48.29
CA ASP A 59 13.68 23.86 47.74
C ASP A 59 14.30 24.76 46.67
N ALA A 60 13.79 24.70 45.44
CA ALA A 60 14.01 25.73 44.44
C ALA A 60 12.75 25.93 43.61
N SER A 61 11.96 26.92 44.00
CA SER A 61 11.05 27.60 43.07
C SER A 61 11.83 28.04 41.84
N THR A 62 11.46 27.53 40.67
CA THR A 62 11.86 28.08 39.37
C THR A 62 10.69 27.88 38.43
N ASP A 63 10.18 29.02 37.97
CA ASP A 63 9.24 29.29 36.89
C ASP A 63 8.30 28.19 36.39
N ASP A 64 7.01 28.48 36.57
CA ASP A 64 5.89 28.10 35.70
C ASP A 64 6.22 28.47 34.23
N ALA A 65 7.03 27.65 33.58
CA ALA A 65 6.98 27.50 32.15
C ALA A 65 5.97 26.37 31.91
N SER A 66 4.71 26.75 31.74
CA SER A 66 3.77 25.93 30.98
C SER A 66 4.35 25.81 29.56
N GLU A 67 5.31 24.90 29.37
CA GLU A 67 5.48 24.27 28.07
C GLU A 67 4.09 23.74 27.72
N ALA A 68 3.52 24.29 26.66
CA ALA A 68 2.36 23.68 26.06
C ALA A 68 2.84 22.30 25.63
N GLU A 69 2.60 21.31 26.48
CA GLU A 69 2.70 19.90 26.17
C GLU A 69 2.02 19.75 24.82
N SER A 70 2.84 19.63 23.78
CA SER A 70 2.36 19.44 22.43
C SER A 70 1.67 18.11 22.50
N SER A 71 0.34 18.16 22.59
CA SER A 71 -0.50 16.97 22.63
C SER A 71 -0.31 16.34 21.27
N SER A 72 0.65 15.43 21.16
CA SER A 72 0.97 14.76 19.91
C SER A 72 -0.24 13.89 19.59
N SER A 73 -1.10 14.40 18.71
CA SER A 73 -2.22 13.63 18.18
C SER A 73 -1.63 12.48 17.39
N THR A 74 -1.97 11.25 17.75
CA THR A 74 -1.63 10.06 16.99
C THR A 74 -2.30 10.13 15.62
N VAL A 75 -1.57 9.80 14.57
CA VAL A 75 -2.05 9.77 13.18
C VAL A 75 -1.94 8.35 12.64
N SER A 76 -2.91 7.93 11.85
CA SER A 76 -2.92 6.68 11.09
C SER A 76 -2.78 6.97 9.60
N VAL A 77 -1.73 6.47 8.97
CA VAL A 77 -1.41 6.71 7.56
C VAL A 77 -1.35 5.38 6.80
N VAL A 78 -1.99 5.35 5.64
CA VAL A 78 -2.00 4.19 4.74
C VAL A 78 -1.25 4.57 3.47
N SER A 79 -0.23 3.81 3.09
CA SER A 79 0.46 3.96 1.80
C SER A 79 0.06 2.83 0.85
N THR A 80 -0.17 3.16 -0.42
CA THR A 80 -0.55 2.16 -1.43
C THR A 80 0.63 1.26 -1.81
N THR A 81 1.77 1.84 -2.17
CA THR A 81 2.97 1.13 -2.65
C THR A 81 4.06 1.02 -1.58
N THR A 82 4.95 0.04 -1.75
CA THR A 82 6.07 -0.19 -0.81
C THR A 82 7.08 0.95 -0.77
N GLN A 83 7.28 1.64 -1.90
CA GLN A 83 8.19 2.80 -1.98
C GLN A 83 7.67 3.96 -1.13
N LEU A 84 6.38 4.28 -1.25
CA LEU A 84 5.74 5.30 -0.43
C LEU A 84 5.68 4.87 1.04
N GLY A 85 5.35 3.59 1.28
CA GLY A 85 5.31 3.01 2.62
C GLY A 85 6.60 3.17 3.40
N SER A 86 7.75 2.99 2.75
CA SER A 86 9.06 3.22 3.38
C SER A 86 9.24 4.68 3.80
N VAL A 87 9.04 5.62 2.89
CA VAL A 87 9.27 7.05 3.15
C VAL A 87 8.29 7.59 4.18
N VAL A 88 7.01 7.25 4.05
CA VAL A 88 5.95 7.65 4.96
C VAL A 88 6.16 7.02 6.34
N GLY A 89 6.60 5.76 6.41
CA GLY A 89 6.92 5.08 7.66
C GLY A 89 7.98 5.82 8.47
N ASP A 90 9.08 6.24 7.82
CA ASP A 90 10.15 7.00 8.48
C ASP A 90 9.65 8.37 8.98
N ILE A 91 8.82 9.06 8.18
CA ILE A 91 8.23 10.35 8.56
C ILE A 91 7.30 10.21 9.76
N VAL A 92 6.41 9.21 9.74
CA VAL A 92 5.42 8.99 10.81
C VAL A 92 6.11 8.58 12.11
N ALA A 93 7.08 7.67 12.04
CA ALA A 93 7.86 7.24 13.20
C ALA A 93 8.66 8.40 13.84
N CYS A 94 9.17 9.31 13.01
CA CYS A 94 9.83 10.53 13.47
C CYS A 94 8.86 11.51 14.14
N ALA A 95 7.67 11.70 13.57
CA ALA A 95 6.72 12.70 14.04
C ALA A 95 6.10 12.34 15.40
N SER A 96 5.72 11.08 15.59
CA SER A 96 5.14 10.61 16.85
C SER A 96 5.23 9.09 16.97
N PRO A 97 5.85 8.54 18.03
CA PRO A 97 6.05 7.09 18.18
C PRO A 97 4.72 6.31 18.30
N ASP A 98 3.67 6.96 18.76
CA ASP A 98 2.32 6.37 18.90
C ASP A 98 1.48 6.44 17.61
N SER A 99 2.02 7.03 16.52
CA SER A 99 1.35 7.05 15.21
C SER A 99 1.60 5.76 14.45
N THR A 100 0.71 5.43 13.53
CA THR A 100 0.78 4.20 12.74
C THR A 100 0.91 4.51 11.25
N ALA A 101 1.78 3.77 10.56
CA ALA A 101 1.90 3.78 9.12
C ALA A 101 1.84 2.34 8.61
N ILE A 102 0.93 2.06 7.68
CA ILE A 102 0.84 0.75 7.03
C ILE A 102 0.98 0.87 5.53
N THR A 103 1.43 -0.21 4.90
CA THR A 103 1.49 -0.33 3.44
C THR A 103 0.51 -1.40 2.98
N LEU A 104 -0.34 -1.08 2.00
CA LEU A 104 -1.34 -2.03 1.51
C LEU A 104 -0.74 -3.12 0.64
N MET A 105 0.14 -2.73 -0.29
CA MET A 105 0.71 -3.63 -1.28
C MET A 105 1.84 -4.48 -0.67
N PRO A 106 1.78 -5.81 -0.81
CA PRO A 106 2.86 -6.69 -0.40
C PRO A 106 4.15 -6.46 -1.22
N ILE A 107 5.27 -6.91 -0.67
CA ILE A 107 6.53 -6.92 -1.41
C ILE A 107 6.43 -7.85 -2.64
N GLY A 108 6.98 -7.40 -3.77
CA GLY A 108 6.99 -8.16 -5.02
C GLY A 108 5.66 -8.17 -5.78
N THR A 109 4.66 -7.43 -5.33
CA THR A 109 3.39 -7.23 -6.06
C THR A 109 3.53 -6.12 -7.10
N ASP A 110 2.97 -6.34 -8.30
CA ASP A 110 2.88 -5.31 -9.33
C ASP A 110 1.79 -4.29 -8.95
N PRO A 111 2.09 -2.98 -8.92
CA PRO A 111 1.11 -1.96 -8.58
C PRO A 111 -0.05 -1.83 -9.58
N HIS A 112 0.16 -2.17 -10.86
CA HIS A 112 -0.91 -2.10 -11.86
C HIS A 112 -1.95 -3.21 -11.68
N ASP A 113 -1.53 -4.37 -11.17
CA ASP A 113 -2.38 -5.56 -10.99
C ASP A 113 -2.92 -5.72 -9.56
N PHE A 114 -2.40 -4.96 -8.60
CA PHE A 114 -2.84 -5.05 -7.21
C PHE A 114 -4.28 -4.56 -7.04
N SER A 115 -5.09 -5.34 -6.32
CA SER A 115 -6.47 -5.00 -5.95
C SER A 115 -6.67 -5.14 -4.44
N PRO A 116 -7.32 -4.17 -3.77
CA PRO A 116 -7.46 -4.20 -2.32
C PRO A 116 -8.56 -5.17 -1.89
N SER A 117 -8.39 -5.79 -0.72
CA SER A 117 -9.49 -6.49 -0.05
C SER A 117 -10.48 -5.51 0.56
N SER A 118 -11.69 -5.96 0.86
CA SER A 118 -12.69 -5.14 1.56
C SER A 118 -12.19 -4.60 2.91
N ASP A 119 -11.37 -5.37 3.62
CA ASP A 119 -10.77 -4.95 4.89
C ASP A 119 -9.75 -3.82 4.66
N GLN A 120 -8.95 -3.91 3.59
CA GLN A 120 -8.00 -2.85 3.22
C GLN A 120 -8.73 -1.57 2.80
N VAL A 121 -9.86 -1.69 2.10
CA VAL A 121 -10.72 -0.53 1.79
C VAL A 121 -11.26 0.11 3.06
N ALA A 122 -11.75 -0.68 4.00
CA ALA A 122 -12.22 -0.15 5.28
C ALA A 122 -11.11 0.60 6.03
N VAL A 123 -9.89 0.06 6.05
CA VAL A 123 -8.75 0.71 6.68
C VAL A 123 -8.39 2.04 6.00
N MET A 124 -8.43 2.11 4.66
CA MET A 124 -8.26 3.38 3.93
C MET A 124 -9.30 4.43 4.35
N VAL A 125 -10.58 4.05 4.38
CA VAL A 125 -11.70 4.95 4.73
C VAL A 125 -11.55 5.50 6.14
N THR A 126 -11.09 4.69 7.09
CA THR A 126 -10.96 5.10 8.50
C THR A 126 -9.64 5.76 8.86
N SER A 127 -8.66 5.77 7.94
CA SER A 127 -7.36 6.38 8.18
C SER A 127 -7.41 7.90 8.12
N ASP A 128 -6.44 8.56 8.76
CA ASP A 128 -6.34 10.02 8.70
C ASP A 128 -5.81 10.50 7.34
N LEU A 129 -4.99 9.67 6.69
CA LEU A 129 -4.38 9.95 5.40
C LEU A 129 -4.10 8.66 4.61
N VAL A 130 -4.51 8.63 3.35
CA VAL A 130 -4.08 7.66 2.35
C VAL A 130 -3.09 8.34 1.40
N VAL A 131 -1.90 7.77 1.24
CA VAL A 131 -0.86 8.25 0.33
C VAL A 131 -0.78 7.29 -0.85
N ALA A 132 -1.22 7.76 -2.01
CA ALA A 132 -1.16 7.07 -3.29
C ALA A 132 -0.06 7.67 -4.18
N ASN A 133 0.48 6.88 -5.10
CA ASN A 133 1.39 7.40 -6.12
C ASN A 133 0.59 8.24 -7.13
N GLY A 134 -0.50 7.69 -7.66
CA GLY A 134 -1.30 8.35 -8.69
C GLY A 134 -0.67 8.23 -10.08
N LEU A 135 -1.20 9.01 -11.04
CA LEU A 135 -0.85 8.91 -12.47
C LEU A 135 -1.02 7.48 -13.04
N MET A 136 -2.13 6.82 -12.72
CA MET A 136 -2.50 5.48 -13.23
C MET A 136 -1.55 4.33 -12.82
N LEU A 137 -0.66 4.52 -11.83
CA LEU A 137 0.21 3.44 -11.37
C LEU A 137 -0.58 2.35 -10.64
N GLU A 138 -1.48 2.73 -9.73
CA GLU A 138 -2.29 1.81 -8.94
C GLU A 138 -3.70 1.59 -9.54
N ALA A 139 -3.77 1.15 -10.79
CA ALA A 139 -5.04 1.03 -11.55
C ALA A 139 -6.11 0.20 -10.81
N GLY A 140 -5.72 -0.93 -10.19
CA GLY A 140 -6.65 -1.77 -9.43
C GLY A 140 -7.15 -1.17 -8.10
N LEU A 141 -6.65 0.02 -7.71
CA LEU A 141 -7.07 0.76 -6.51
C LEU A 141 -7.91 2.00 -6.83
N GLU A 142 -8.00 2.44 -8.10
CA GLU A 142 -8.61 3.72 -8.47
C GLU A 142 -10.04 3.89 -7.90
N ASP A 143 -10.91 2.91 -8.16
CA ASP A 143 -12.29 2.94 -7.65
C ASP A 143 -12.33 2.95 -6.12
N ALA A 144 -11.44 2.20 -5.45
CA ALA A 144 -11.41 2.14 -4.00
C ALA A 144 -10.92 3.46 -3.38
N LEU A 145 -9.95 4.12 -4.00
CA LEU A 145 -9.43 5.43 -3.59
C LEU A 145 -10.46 6.54 -3.81
N GLU A 146 -11.16 6.54 -4.95
CA GLU A 146 -12.22 7.52 -5.23
C GLU A 146 -13.41 7.36 -4.26
N ASN A 147 -13.82 6.12 -3.99
CA ASN A 147 -14.86 5.84 -3.02
C ASN A 147 -14.43 6.22 -1.60
N ALA A 148 -13.20 5.90 -1.18
CA ALA A 148 -12.69 6.29 0.12
C ALA A 148 -12.64 7.81 0.30
N ALA A 149 -12.21 8.55 -0.73
CA ALA A 149 -12.25 10.01 -0.72
C ALA A 149 -13.69 10.55 -0.63
N SER A 150 -14.62 9.94 -1.36
CA SER A 150 -16.05 10.28 -1.31
C SER A 150 -16.68 10.03 0.06
N ASP A 151 -16.21 9.01 0.78
CA ASP A 151 -16.61 8.66 2.14
C ASP A 151 -15.90 9.48 3.23
N GLY A 152 -14.97 10.36 2.83
CA GLY A 152 -14.35 11.36 3.70
C GLY A 152 -12.89 11.12 4.08
N ALA A 153 -12.25 10.07 3.54
CA ALA A 153 -10.82 9.87 3.71
C ALA A 153 -10.02 10.98 3.02
N THR A 154 -8.90 11.39 3.63
CA THR A 154 -7.96 12.29 2.96
C THR A 154 -7.04 11.46 2.07
N VAL A 155 -7.14 11.63 0.74
CA VAL A 155 -6.26 10.96 -0.23
C VAL A 155 -5.27 11.95 -0.82
N LEU A 156 -3.98 11.61 -0.76
CA LEU A 156 -2.88 12.36 -1.34
C LEU A 156 -2.24 11.55 -2.46
N GLU A 157 -2.38 12.00 -3.70
CA GLU A 157 -1.60 11.48 -4.83
C GLU A 157 -0.27 12.25 -4.96
N VAL A 158 0.85 11.54 -4.90
CA VAL A 158 2.18 12.15 -4.86
C VAL A 158 2.67 12.55 -6.25
N ALA A 159 2.47 11.71 -7.26
CA ALA A 159 3.02 11.89 -8.60
C ALA A 159 2.47 13.13 -9.35
N PRO A 160 1.19 13.53 -9.22
CA PRO A 160 0.70 14.79 -9.76
C PRO A 160 1.30 16.06 -9.12
N LEU A 161 1.96 15.93 -7.96
CA LEU A 161 2.56 17.05 -7.22
C LEU A 161 4.04 17.27 -7.57
N VAL A 162 4.62 16.42 -8.41
CA VAL A 162 5.99 16.54 -8.91
C VAL A 162 5.98 16.78 -10.43
N ASP A 163 7.15 16.89 -11.05
CA ASP A 163 7.32 17.00 -12.50
C ASP A 163 7.77 15.64 -13.07
N PRO A 164 6.85 14.80 -13.59
CA PRO A 164 7.20 13.47 -14.07
C PRO A 164 7.98 13.54 -15.39
N ILE A 165 8.99 12.69 -15.52
CA ILE A 165 9.74 12.58 -16.79
C ILE A 165 8.83 11.91 -17.84
N PRO A 166 8.68 12.49 -19.04
CA PRO A 166 7.87 11.88 -20.09
C PRO A 166 8.38 10.50 -20.49
N PHE A 167 7.47 9.54 -20.60
CA PHE A 167 7.77 8.21 -21.12
C PHE A 167 8.28 8.33 -22.58
N GLY A 168 9.42 7.71 -22.87
CA GLY A 168 10.05 7.77 -24.20
C GLY A 168 10.80 9.07 -24.53
N GLY A 169 10.94 10.01 -23.59
CA GLY A 169 11.53 11.33 -23.81
C GLY A 169 13.07 11.40 -23.81
N GLY A 170 13.78 10.27 -23.88
CA GLY A 170 15.23 10.23 -23.69
C GLY A 170 15.92 9.18 -24.55
N HIS A 171 15.97 9.45 -25.85
CA HIS A 171 17.00 9.15 -26.86
C HIS A 171 16.26 9.11 -28.20
N GLY A 172 16.36 10.20 -28.96
CA GLY A 172 16.12 10.14 -30.39
C GLY A 172 17.23 9.31 -31.00
N ASP A 173 17.11 7.99 -30.93
CA ASP A 173 17.71 7.12 -31.92
C ASP A 173 16.84 7.26 -33.15
N GLU A 174 17.34 8.06 -34.10
CA GLU A 174 16.97 8.02 -35.50
C GLU A 174 17.32 6.62 -36.06
N HIS A 175 16.58 5.60 -35.65
CA HIS A 175 16.42 4.38 -36.40
C HIS A 175 15.07 4.49 -37.09
N GLY A 176 15.12 5.05 -38.30
CA GLY A 176 14.10 4.80 -39.28
C GLY A 176 14.07 3.32 -39.57
N ASP A 177 13.24 2.59 -38.83
CA ASP A 177 12.79 1.27 -39.23
C ASP A 177 11.66 1.46 -40.24
N GLU A 178 12.09 1.85 -41.44
CA GLU A 178 11.41 1.60 -42.68
C GLU A 178 11.40 0.08 -42.89
N HIS A 179 10.54 -0.63 -42.16
CA HIS A 179 10.17 -1.99 -42.52
C HIS A 179 9.13 -1.89 -43.62
N GLY A 180 9.62 -1.97 -44.86
CA GLY A 180 8.81 -2.03 -46.05
C GLY A 180 7.79 -3.17 -45.96
N ASP A 181 6.53 -2.79 -46.10
CA ASP A 181 5.44 -3.66 -46.55
C ASP A 181 5.75 -4.09 -48.00
N GLU A 182 6.58 -5.12 -48.17
CA GLU A 182 6.84 -5.76 -49.46
C GLU A 182 6.94 -7.28 -49.23
N ASP A 183 5.81 -7.93 -48.94
CA ASP A 183 5.62 -9.35 -49.23
C ASP A 183 4.21 -9.56 -49.80
N GLU A 184 4.07 -9.16 -51.08
CA GLU A 184 3.09 -9.75 -51.98
C GLU A 184 3.35 -11.26 -52.09
N HIS A 185 2.62 -12.06 -51.30
CA HIS A 185 2.37 -13.46 -51.60
C HIS A 185 0.91 -13.62 -52.02
N GLY A 186 0.65 -13.21 -53.26
CA GLY A 186 -0.43 -13.78 -54.04
C GLY A 186 0.00 -15.15 -54.53
N ASP A 187 -0.57 -16.21 -53.96
CA ASP A 187 -0.69 -17.50 -54.63
C ASP A 187 -2.11 -18.01 -54.42
N GLU A 188 -2.90 -17.84 -55.48
CA GLU A 188 -4.17 -18.49 -55.72
C GLU A 188 -3.92 -20.01 -55.90
N HIS A 189 -4.39 -20.82 -54.96
CA HIS A 189 -4.65 -22.22 -55.21
C HIS A 189 -6.07 -22.55 -54.74
N GLY A 190 -7.01 -22.42 -55.68
CA GLY A 190 -8.27 -23.12 -55.61
C GLY A 190 -8.03 -24.60 -55.89
N ASP A 191 -8.50 -25.44 -54.98
CA ASP A 191 -8.90 -26.80 -55.29
C ASP A 191 -10.16 -27.12 -54.49
N GLU A 192 -11.27 -27.16 -55.23
CA GLU A 192 -12.54 -27.71 -54.82
C GLU A 192 -12.37 -29.22 -54.65
N HIS A 193 -12.50 -29.73 -53.42
CA HIS A 193 -12.84 -31.12 -53.17
C HIS A 193 -13.95 -31.17 -52.14
N GLY A 194 -15.18 -31.23 -52.65
CA GLY A 194 -16.31 -31.72 -51.90
C GLY A 194 -16.22 -33.23 -51.81
N ASP A 195 -16.42 -33.75 -50.60
CA ASP A 195 -16.91 -35.09 -50.37
C ASP A 195 -17.90 -35.02 -49.20
N GLU A 196 -19.17 -35.16 -49.56
CA GLU A 196 -20.25 -35.54 -48.65
C GLU A 196 -19.95 -36.93 -48.08
N HIS A 197 -19.85 -37.04 -46.77
CA HIS A 197 -20.16 -38.28 -46.07
C HIS A 197 -21.01 -37.93 -44.85
N GLY A 198 -22.31 -37.97 -45.06
CA GLY A 198 -23.23 -38.25 -43.97
C GLY A 198 -23.08 -39.71 -43.61
N ASP A 199 -22.95 -39.98 -42.32
CA ASP A 199 -23.55 -41.15 -41.69
C ASP A 199 -23.93 -40.75 -40.27
N GLU A 200 -25.16 -41.09 -39.96
CA GLU A 200 -25.88 -40.88 -38.73
C GLU A 200 -25.46 -42.00 -37.77
N ASP A 201 -24.93 -41.69 -36.59
CA ASP A 201 -24.83 -42.68 -35.52
C ASP A 201 -25.14 -42.02 -34.18
N GLU A 202 -26.40 -42.22 -33.79
CA GLU A 202 -26.90 -42.08 -32.43
C GLU A 202 -26.12 -43.00 -31.49
N HIS A 203 -25.37 -42.42 -30.55
CA HIS A 203 -24.95 -43.12 -29.35
C HIS A 203 -25.47 -42.36 -28.14
N GLY A 204 -26.69 -42.72 -27.75
CA GLY A 204 -27.16 -42.52 -26.40
C GLY A 204 -26.53 -43.58 -25.50
N ASP A 205 -25.82 -43.13 -24.47
CA ASP A 205 -25.56 -43.92 -23.27
C ASP A 205 -25.98 -43.08 -22.08
N GLU A 206 -27.21 -43.35 -21.66
CA GLU A 206 -27.70 -43.06 -20.32
C GLU A 206 -26.89 -43.92 -19.33
N HIS A 207 -26.17 -43.28 -18.43
CA HIS A 207 -25.75 -43.90 -17.18
C HIS A 207 -26.25 -43.04 -16.03
N GLY A 208 -27.46 -43.37 -15.59
CA GLY A 208 -27.85 -43.12 -14.21
C GLY A 208 -27.19 -44.18 -13.34
N ASP A 209 -26.49 -43.74 -12.30
CA ASP A 209 -26.39 -44.50 -11.06
C ASP A 209 -26.46 -43.49 -9.91
N GLU A 210 -27.46 -43.73 -9.10
CA GLU A 210 -27.86 -43.01 -7.91
C GLU A 210 -27.11 -43.67 -6.75
N ASP A 211 -26.08 -43.05 -6.20
CA ASP A 211 -25.45 -43.52 -4.96
C ASP A 211 -25.64 -42.47 -3.86
N GLU A 212 -26.82 -42.57 -3.26
CA GLU A 212 -27.14 -42.14 -1.90
C GLU A 212 -26.17 -42.84 -0.92
N HIS A 213 -25.30 -42.06 -0.26
CA HIS A 213 -24.64 -42.48 0.97
C HIS A 213 -24.90 -41.44 2.05
N GLY A 214 -26.09 -41.53 2.64
CA GLY A 214 -26.33 -41.06 3.99
C GLY A 214 -26.01 -42.19 4.96
N ASP A 215 -24.87 -42.10 5.63
CA ASP A 215 -24.62 -42.85 6.86
C ASP A 215 -24.51 -41.84 8.00
N GLU A 216 -25.58 -41.84 8.80
CA GLU A 216 -25.63 -41.28 10.14
C GLU A 216 -24.79 -42.19 11.05
N ASP A 217 -23.72 -41.68 11.66
CA ASP A 217 -23.11 -42.34 12.81
C ASP A 217 -22.96 -41.35 13.96
N GLU A 218 -23.96 -41.42 14.82
CA GLU A 218 -24.04 -40.89 16.17
C GLU A 218 -23.07 -41.66 17.08
N HIS A 219 -22.02 -40.98 17.56
CA HIS A 219 -21.18 -41.46 18.65
C HIS A 219 -21.04 -40.39 19.74
N GLY A 220 -21.86 -40.57 20.79
CA GLY A 220 -21.49 -40.51 22.22
C GLY A 220 -20.73 -39.31 22.75
#